data_AF-A0A521IEZ8-F1
#
_entry.id   AF-A0A521IEZ8-F1
#
_cell.length_a   1.000
_cell.length_b   1.000
_cell.length_c   1.000
_cell.angle_alpha   90.00
_cell.angle_beta   90.00
_cell.angle_gamma   90.00
#
_symmetry.space_group_name_H-M   'P 1'
#
loop_
_entity.id
_entity.type
_entity.pdbx_description
1 polymer ?
#
loop_
_entity_poly.entity_id
_entity_poly.type
_entity_poly.pdbx_seq_one_letter_code
_entity_poly.pdbx_strand_id
1 'polypeptide(L)'
;MQQLIESDPFADALEQFYETGSAHLDLLRDDGYHNIEDVGWYFTTFPDFWTIEKAALKFARGRVLDAGCGAGRMALYLQRKGLRVTAVDSSPRVAALASARGVRDVRVASACERLPFKRAEFETVILFGNNLGICGSRAGLEKMLREFARVTNKSARILATTRAPGMFNPKHRAYWAQRLKRGQAFGVVRLRLKFGMSEREIDWFWIAPAALMELAWQCGWRVAEIFGDGRAEDGYAVMLEKR
;
A
#
# COMPACT_ATOMS: atom_id res chain seq x y z
N MET A 1 16.46 11.98 -27.72
CA MET A 1 16.93 11.40 -26.45
C MET A 1 15.83 10.47 -25.97
N GLN A 2 15.92 9.17 -26.30
CA GLN A 2 14.99 8.17 -25.77
C GLN A 2 15.18 8.17 -24.24
N GLN A 3 14.18 8.61 -23.48
CA GLN A 3 14.14 8.30 -22.06
C GLN A 3 14.20 6.77 -21.97
N LEU A 4 15.27 6.24 -21.38
CA LEU A 4 15.32 4.84 -20.98
C LEU A 4 14.06 4.62 -20.13
N ILE A 5 13.12 3.80 -20.62
CA ILE A 5 11.94 3.42 -19.87
C ILE A 5 12.47 2.67 -18.66
N GLU A 6 12.34 3.28 -17.48
CA GLU A 6 12.77 2.67 -16.24
C GLU A 6 12.01 1.35 -16.06
N SER A 7 12.72 0.29 -15.68
CA SER A 7 12.14 -1.04 -15.48
C SER A 7 11.03 -0.96 -14.43
N ASP A 8 9.82 -1.39 -14.80
CA ASP A 8 8.66 -1.42 -13.90
C ASP A 8 8.00 -2.81 -13.94
N PRO A 9 8.59 -3.80 -13.24
CA PRO A 9 8.10 -5.18 -13.26
C PRO A 9 6.67 -5.30 -12.72
N PHE A 10 6.24 -4.37 -11.85
CA PHE A 10 4.88 -4.37 -11.36
C PHE A 10 3.90 -3.91 -12.44
N ALA A 11 4.21 -2.83 -13.16
CA ALA A 11 3.40 -2.41 -14.31
C ALA A 11 3.36 -3.48 -15.40
N ASP A 12 4.51 -4.08 -15.74
CA ASP A 12 4.59 -5.15 -16.74
C ASP A 12 3.67 -6.32 -16.39
N ALA A 13 3.67 -6.74 -15.12
CA ALA A 13 2.83 -7.83 -14.65
C ALA A 13 1.33 -7.47 -14.64
N LEU A 14 0.97 -6.25 -14.25
CA LEU A 14 -0.42 -5.78 -14.29
C LEU A 14 -0.94 -5.67 -15.72
N GLU A 15 -0.14 -5.17 -16.66
CA GLU A 15 -0.50 -5.06 -18.07
C GLU A 15 -0.71 -6.45 -18.69
N GLN A 16 0.21 -7.40 -18.47
CA GLN A 16 0.01 -8.77 -18.95
C GLN A 16 -1.26 -9.40 -18.35
N PHE A 17 -1.51 -9.22 -17.05
CA PHE A 17 -2.74 -9.73 -16.44
C PHE A 17 -3.98 -9.13 -17.09
N TYR A 18 -3.94 -7.82 -17.37
CA TYR A 18 -5.08 -7.13 -18.00
C TYR A 18 -5.39 -7.65 -19.41
N GLU A 19 -4.36 -8.04 -20.17
CA GLU A 19 -4.52 -8.59 -21.53
C GLU A 19 -4.92 -10.06 -21.55
N THR A 20 -4.36 -10.87 -20.64
CA THR A 20 -4.40 -12.34 -20.74
C THR A 20 -5.21 -13.01 -19.63
N GLY A 21 -5.52 -12.29 -18.55
CA GLY A 21 -6.15 -12.84 -17.34
C GLY A 21 -5.21 -13.64 -16.44
N SER A 22 -3.90 -13.66 -16.70
CA SER A 22 -2.92 -14.39 -15.89
C SER A 22 -1.54 -13.75 -15.92
N ALA A 23 -0.98 -13.48 -14.74
CA ALA A 23 0.39 -13.04 -14.56
C ALA A 23 0.84 -13.34 -13.12
N HIS A 24 2.12 -13.63 -12.96
CA HIS A 24 2.73 -13.80 -11.65
C HIS A 24 3.94 -12.87 -11.52
N LEU A 25 4.11 -12.25 -10.36
CA LEU A 25 5.24 -11.39 -10.05
C LEU A 25 6.15 -12.08 -9.04
N ASP A 26 7.44 -12.19 -9.38
CA ASP A 26 8.43 -12.73 -8.47
C ASP A 26 8.85 -11.67 -7.45
N LEU A 27 8.70 -11.99 -6.16
CA LEU A 27 9.18 -11.18 -5.04
C LEU A 27 10.30 -11.93 -4.31
N LEU A 28 11.54 -11.51 -4.52
CA LEU A 28 12.72 -12.07 -3.85
C LEU A 28 13.15 -11.15 -2.71
N ARG A 29 13.20 -11.67 -1.48
CA ARG A 29 13.70 -10.93 -0.33
C ARG A 29 15.22 -11.09 -0.18
N ASP A 30 15.85 -10.15 0.52
CA ASP A 30 17.29 -10.09 0.78
C ASP A 30 17.91 -11.31 1.50
N ASP A 31 17.09 -12.22 2.04
CA ASP A 31 17.51 -13.51 2.61
C ASP A 31 17.33 -14.70 1.66
N GLY A 32 16.95 -14.45 0.40
CA GLY A 32 16.65 -15.48 -0.59
C GLY A 32 15.25 -16.08 -0.48
N TYR A 33 14.41 -15.60 0.44
CA TYR A 33 12.99 -15.99 0.47
C TYR A 33 12.31 -15.52 -0.81
N HIS A 34 11.64 -16.44 -1.51
CA HIS A 34 10.99 -16.19 -2.79
C HIS A 34 9.48 -16.41 -2.65
N ASN A 35 8.70 -15.40 -3.04
CA ASN A 35 7.25 -15.45 -3.10
C ASN A 35 6.81 -15.13 -4.53
N ILE A 36 6.02 -16.03 -5.12
CA ILE A 36 5.40 -15.82 -6.42
C ILE A 36 3.99 -15.26 -6.16
N GLU A 37 3.79 -14.01 -6.51
CA GLU A 37 2.53 -13.29 -6.28
C GLU A 37 1.61 -13.46 -7.49
N ASP A 38 0.41 -14.01 -7.30
CA ASP A 38 -0.62 -13.99 -8.35
C ASP A 38 -1.16 -12.57 -8.50
N VAL A 39 -0.94 -11.95 -9.65
CA VAL A 39 -1.30 -10.55 -9.90
C VAL A 39 -2.83 -10.35 -9.97
N GLY A 40 -3.60 -11.43 -10.12
CA GLY A 40 -5.06 -11.36 -10.22
C GLY A 40 -5.74 -10.73 -9.02
N TRP A 41 -5.13 -10.74 -7.83
CA TRP A 41 -5.75 -10.10 -6.66
C TRP A 41 -5.87 -8.58 -6.82
N TYR A 42 -5.03 -7.91 -7.62
CA TYR A 42 -5.15 -6.48 -7.93
C TYR A 42 -6.37 -6.17 -8.82
N PHE A 43 -7.00 -7.21 -9.39
CA PHE A 43 -8.17 -7.10 -10.26
C PHE A 43 -9.48 -7.56 -9.61
N THR A 44 -9.40 -8.10 -8.39
CA THR A 44 -10.55 -8.62 -7.63
C THR A 44 -11.66 -7.61 -7.39
N THR A 45 -12.84 -8.15 -7.06
CA THR A 45 -14.01 -7.36 -6.64
C THR A 45 -14.29 -7.55 -5.16
N PHE A 46 -15.23 -6.76 -4.62
CA PHE A 46 -15.51 -6.72 -3.18
C PHE A 46 -15.72 -8.09 -2.50
N PRO A 47 -16.39 -9.10 -3.10
CA PRO A 47 -16.50 -10.45 -2.54
C PRO A 47 -15.16 -11.11 -2.19
N ASP A 48 -14.08 -10.79 -2.91
CA ASP A 48 -12.76 -11.43 -2.75
C ASP A 48 -11.78 -10.58 -1.94
N PHE A 49 -12.16 -9.35 -1.55
CA PHE A 49 -11.31 -8.52 -0.70
C PHE A 49 -11.04 -9.21 0.64
N TRP A 50 -9.85 -8.95 1.22
CA TRP A 50 -9.50 -9.50 2.52
C TRP A 50 -10.48 -9.05 3.60
N THR A 51 -10.73 -9.92 4.58
CA THR A 51 -11.69 -9.65 5.65
C THR A 51 -11.36 -8.36 6.42
N ILE A 52 -10.07 -8.12 6.69
CA ILE A 52 -9.59 -6.90 7.35
C ILE A 52 -9.83 -5.64 6.50
N GLU A 53 -9.70 -5.72 5.17
CA GLU A 53 -9.97 -4.62 4.25
C GLU A 53 -11.48 -4.33 4.17
N LYS A 54 -12.31 -5.38 4.07
CA LYS A 54 -13.77 -5.26 4.12
C LYS A 54 -14.25 -4.61 5.42
N ALA A 55 -13.65 -4.97 6.56
CA ALA A 55 -13.97 -4.40 7.85
C ALA A 55 -13.63 -2.89 7.89
N ALA A 56 -12.40 -2.52 7.49
CA ALA A 56 -11.97 -1.13 7.45
C ALA A 56 -12.77 -0.29 6.42
N LEU A 57 -13.14 -0.87 5.27
CA LEU A 57 -13.90 -0.18 4.20
C LEU A 57 -15.27 0.34 4.65
N LYS A 58 -15.87 -0.24 5.70
CA LYS A 58 -17.13 0.26 6.28
C LYS A 58 -17.02 1.71 6.77
N PHE A 59 -15.81 2.16 7.03
CA PHE A 59 -15.53 3.51 7.51
C PHE A 59 -15.20 4.48 6.38
N ALA A 60 -15.07 4.06 5.12
CA ALA A 60 -14.76 4.96 4.02
C ALA A 60 -15.92 5.94 3.76
N ARG A 61 -15.61 7.25 3.68
CA ARG A 61 -16.61 8.30 3.49
C ARG A 61 -16.05 9.53 2.77
N GLY A 62 -16.97 10.32 2.21
CA GLY A 62 -16.65 11.65 1.70
C GLY A 62 -15.78 11.62 0.45
N ARG A 63 -14.88 12.60 0.32
CA ARG A 63 -13.84 12.60 -0.71
C ARG A 63 -12.69 11.68 -0.34
N VAL A 64 -12.36 10.74 -1.21
CA VAL A 64 -11.38 9.68 -0.97
C VAL A 64 -10.12 9.90 -1.81
N LEU A 65 -8.95 9.78 -1.18
CA LEU A 65 -7.66 9.59 -1.84
C LEU A 65 -7.30 8.10 -1.79
N ASP A 66 -7.13 7.45 -2.94
CA ASP A 66 -6.59 6.08 -3.03
C ASP A 66 -5.10 6.15 -3.36
N ALA A 67 -4.24 5.94 -2.35
CA ALA A 67 -2.80 6.20 -2.44
C ALA A 67 -2.01 4.92 -2.72
N GLY A 68 -1.36 4.85 -3.89
CA GLY A 68 -0.80 3.61 -4.44
C GLY A 68 -1.91 2.72 -4.98
N CYS A 69 -2.73 3.25 -5.89
CA CYS A 69 -3.99 2.62 -6.28
C CYS A 69 -3.81 1.30 -7.05
N GLY A 70 -2.63 1.03 -7.60
CA GLY A 70 -2.38 -0.14 -8.44
C GLY A 70 -3.36 -0.16 -9.62
N ALA A 71 -3.87 -1.34 -9.96
CA ALA A 71 -4.90 -1.48 -10.98
C ALA A 71 -6.28 -0.89 -10.59
N GLY A 72 -6.42 -0.23 -9.44
CA GLY A 72 -7.61 0.56 -9.09
C GLY A 72 -8.76 -0.22 -8.44
N ARG A 73 -8.53 -1.43 -7.90
CA ARG A 73 -9.61 -2.24 -7.27
C ARG A 73 -10.41 -1.48 -6.22
N MET A 74 -9.72 -0.67 -5.40
CA MET A 74 -10.35 0.12 -4.34
C MET A 74 -11.08 1.33 -4.89
N ALA A 75 -10.44 2.12 -5.74
CA ALA A 75 -11.09 3.23 -6.43
C ALA A 75 -12.36 2.79 -7.18
N LEU A 76 -12.31 1.72 -7.98
CA LEU A 76 -13.47 1.20 -8.70
C LEU A 76 -14.62 0.80 -7.76
N TYR A 77 -14.31 0.13 -6.67
CA TYR A 77 -15.31 -0.24 -5.66
C TYR A 77 -15.97 0.99 -5.02
N LEU A 78 -15.17 1.96 -4.56
CA LEU A 78 -15.67 3.16 -3.88
C LEU A 78 -16.44 4.09 -4.82
N GLN A 79 -16.05 4.17 -6.10
CA GLN A 79 -16.83 4.87 -7.12
C GLN A 79 -18.22 4.26 -7.30
N ARG A 80 -18.33 2.91 -7.35
CA ARG A 80 -19.64 2.22 -7.41
C ARG A 80 -20.50 2.44 -6.16
N LYS A 81 -19.86 2.74 -5.02
CA LYS A 81 -20.54 3.16 -3.78
C LYS A 81 -20.93 4.65 -3.77
N GLY A 82 -20.71 5.38 -4.87
CA GLY A 82 -21.07 6.78 -5.00
C GLY A 82 -20.08 7.76 -4.37
N LEU A 83 -18.90 7.30 -3.91
CA LEU A 83 -17.88 8.19 -3.38
C LEU A 83 -17.10 8.89 -4.50
N ARG A 84 -16.60 10.09 -4.20
CA ARG A 84 -15.68 10.83 -5.07
C ARG A 84 -14.26 10.37 -4.76
N VAL A 85 -13.65 9.65 -5.68
CA VAL A 85 -12.31 9.09 -5.50
C VAL A 85 -11.33 9.78 -6.42
N THR A 86 -10.21 10.23 -5.88
CA THR A 86 -9.00 10.54 -6.62
C THR A 86 -7.98 9.47 -6.31
N ALA A 87 -7.47 8.79 -7.32
CA ALA A 87 -6.46 7.76 -7.19
C ALA A 87 -5.08 8.29 -7.60
N VAL A 88 -4.03 7.85 -6.91
CA VAL A 88 -2.65 8.16 -7.28
C VAL A 88 -1.79 6.91 -7.30
N ASP A 89 -0.90 6.85 -8.29
CA ASP A 89 0.17 5.86 -8.36
C ASP A 89 1.44 6.54 -8.89
N SER A 90 2.61 6.10 -8.43
CA SER A 90 3.88 6.67 -8.88
C SER A 90 4.22 6.24 -10.30
N SER A 91 3.71 5.10 -10.76
CA SER A 91 3.94 4.62 -12.12
C SER A 91 2.95 5.21 -13.11
N PRO A 92 3.41 5.93 -14.15
CA PRO A 92 2.52 6.42 -15.20
C PRO A 92 1.76 5.31 -15.92
N ARG A 93 2.39 4.13 -16.04
CA ARG A 93 1.80 2.95 -16.70
C ARG A 93 0.69 2.34 -15.86
N VAL A 94 0.93 2.17 -14.56
CA VAL A 94 -0.10 1.70 -13.61
C VAL A 94 -1.27 2.68 -13.54
N ALA A 95 -0.99 3.99 -13.51
CA ALA A 95 -2.02 5.02 -13.53
C ALA A 95 -2.86 4.97 -14.82
N ALA A 96 -2.22 4.78 -15.99
CA ALA A 96 -2.90 4.61 -17.26
C ALA A 96 -3.79 3.35 -17.28
N LEU A 97 -3.29 2.23 -16.75
CA LEU A 97 -4.04 0.99 -16.63
C LEU A 97 -5.26 1.14 -15.71
N ALA A 98 -5.11 1.78 -14.55
CA ALA A 98 -6.24 2.06 -13.65
C ALA A 98 -7.31 2.93 -14.33
N SER A 99 -6.89 3.93 -15.11
CA SER A 99 -7.78 4.76 -15.92
C SER A 99 -8.50 3.93 -17.00
N ALA A 100 -7.78 3.09 -17.74
CA ALA A 100 -8.35 2.19 -18.75
C ALA A 100 -9.39 1.21 -18.16
N ARG A 101 -9.23 0.82 -16.88
CA ARG A 101 -10.21 0.02 -16.14
C ARG A 101 -11.44 0.79 -15.65
N GLY A 102 -11.49 2.11 -15.82
CA GLY A 102 -12.64 2.95 -15.47
C GLY A 102 -12.52 3.73 -14.16
N VAL A 103 -11.31 3.90 -13.60
CA VAL A 103 -11.10 4.89 -12.53
C VAL A 103 -11.16 6.29 -13.13
N ARG A 104 -12.06 7.14 -12.64
CA ARG A 104 -12.42 8.42 -13.29
C ARG A 104 -11.41 9.55 -13.07
N ASP A 105 -10.71 9.56 -11.94
CA ASP A 105 -9.68 10.55 -11.60
C ASP A 105 -8.45 9.80 -11.08
N VAL A 106 -7.47 9.59 -11.97
CA VAL A 106 -6.17 8.98 -11.66
C VAL A 106 -5.08 9.99 -11.98
N ARG A 107 -4.12 10.16 -11.08
CA ARG A 107 -2.97 11.07 -11.28
C ARG A 107 -1.67 10.33 -11.02
N VAL A 108 -0.65 10.66 -11.81
CA VAL A 108 0.70 10.17 -11.57
C VAL A 108 1.28 10.98 -10.41
N ALA A 109 1.40 10.36 -9.24
CA ALA A 109 1.99 10.95 -8.04
C ALA A 109 2.36 9.87 -7.03
N SER A 110 3.49 10.06 -6.34
CA SER A 110 3.93 9.15 -5.28
C SER A 110 3.34 9.53 -3.93
N ALA A 111 2.80 8.54 -3.20
CA ALA A 111 2.39 8.71 -1.80
C ALA A 111 3.55 9.05 -0.86
N CYS A 112 4.79 8.81 -1.29
CA CYS A 112 6.02 9.06 -0.53
C CYS A 112 6.59 10.46 -0.75
N GLU A 113 5.94 11.28 -1.57
CA GLU A 113 6.33 12.63 -1.90
C GLU A 113 5.25 13.63 -1.51
N ARG A 114 5.52 14.92 -1.75
CA ARG A 114 4.52 15.97 -1.55
C ARG A 114 3.48 15.90 -2.65
N LEU A 115 2.24 15.59 -2.28
CA LEU A 115 1.15 15.39 -3.22
C LEU A 115 0.65 16.70 -3.83
N PRO A 116 0.18 16.69 -5.10
CA PRO A 116 -0.29 17.87 -5.82
C PRO A 116 -1.72 18.29 -5.43
N PHE A 117 -2.08 18.16 -4.15
CA PHE A 117 -3.41 18.47 -3.65
C PHE A 117 -3.41 19.67 -2.70
N LYS A 118 -4.57 20.33 -2.62
CA LYS A 118 -4.76 21.43 -1.67
C LYS A 118 -4.81 20.88 -0.25
N ARG A 119 -4.66 21.79 0.72
CA ARG A 119 -4.88 21.42 2.12
C ARG A 119 -6.35 21.04 2.32
N ALA A 120 -6.61 20.05 3.17
CA ALA A 120 -7.95 19.68 3.60
C ALA A 120 -8.95 19.30 2.48
N GLU A 121 -8.46 18.65 1.43
CA GLU A 121 -9.26 18.23 0.27
C GLU A 121 -9.97 16.86 0.48
N PHE A 122 -9.39 15.98 1.28
CA PHE A 122 -9.88 14.61 1.48
C PHE A 122 -10.39 14.34 2.90
N GLU A 123 -11.34 13.39 2.98
CA GLU A 123 -11.95 12.90 4.22
C GLU A 123 -11.52 11.47 4.53
N THR A 124 -11.19 10.67 3.52
CA THR A 124 -10.65 9.32 3.68
C THR A 124 -9.42 9.17 2.81
N VAL A 125 -8.36 8.54 3.35
CA VAL A 125 -7.23 8.04 2.56
C VAL A 125 -7.23 6.51 2.65
N ILE A 126 -7.03 5.85 1.51
CA ILE A 126 -6.88 4.39 1.40
C ILE A 126 -5.42 4.05 1.14
N LEU A 127 -4.90 3.08 1.90
CA LEU A 127 -3.56 2.49 1.79
C LEU A 127 -3.67 0.95 1.96
N PHE A 128 -4.47 0.31 1.13
CA PHE A 128 -4.65 -1.14 1.16
C PHE A 128 -3.61 -1.89 0.32
N GLY A 129 -3.58 -3.22 0.42
CA GLY A 129 -2.51 -4.02 -0.19
C GLY A 129 -1.14 -3.84 0.45
N ASN A 130 -1.06 -3.70 1.78
CA ASN A 130 0.19 -3.47 2.52
C ASN A 130 0.83 -2.08 2.28
N ASN A 131 0.09 -1.12 1.70
CA ASN A 131 0.61 0.19 1.30
C ASN A 131 0.97 1.13 2.44
N LEU A 132 0.64 0.83 3.72
CA LEU A 132 1.20 1.62 4.82
C LEU A 132 2.74 1.56 4.82
N GLY A 133 3.31 0.48 4.29
CA GLY A 133 4.75 0.25 4.18
C GLY A 133 5.43 0.78 2.92
N ILE A 134 4.68 1.39 1.99
CA ILE A 134 5.14 1.66 0.61
C ILE A 134 6.35 2.60 0.53
N CYS A 135 6.60 3.41 1.56
CA CYS A 135 7.74 4.33 1.62
C CYS A 135 8.99 3.74 2.28
N GLY A 136 9.05 2.41 2.43
CA GLY A 136 10.26 1.62 2.68
C GLY A 136 10.96 1.80 4.03
N SER A 137 10.59 2.79 4.83
CA SER A 137 11.21 3.08 6.13
C SER A 137 10.26 3.77 7.09
N ARG A 138 10.64 3.77 8.38
CA ARG A 138 9.94 4.56 9.42
C ARG A 138 9.87 6.04 9.07
N ALA A 139 10.98 6.63 8.59
CA ALA A 139 11.04 8.03 8.20
C ALA A 139 10.17 8.32 6.96
N GLY A 140 10.11 7.39 6.00
CA GLY A 140 9.21 7.46 4.85
C GLY A 140 7.74 7.45 5.27
N LEU A 141 7.35 6.51 6.15
CA LEU A 141 6.00 6.46 6.72
C LEU A 141 5.66 7.73 7.50
N GLU A 142 6.59 8.27 8.29
CA GLU A 142 6.39 9.54 9.00
C GLU A 142 6.06 10.69 8.04
N LYS A 143 6.87 10.87 6.99
CA LYS A 143 6.65 11.90 5.97
C LYS A 143 5.30 11.72 5.28
N MET A 144 4.96 10.49 4.91
CA MET A 144 3.68 10.15 4.28
C MET A 144 2.49 10.48 5.20
N LEU A 145 2.53 10.11 6.48
CA LEU A 145 1.46 10.44 7.43
C LEU A 145 1.30 11.94 7.65
N ARG A 146 2.41 12.71 7.70
CA ARG A 146 2.36 14.18 7.79
C ARG A 146 1.77 14.80 6.53
N GLU A 147 2.11 14.25 5.36
CA GLU A 147 1.55 14.72 4.09
C GLU A 147 0.05 14.41 3.99
N PHE A 148 -0.40 13.23 4.41
CA PHE A 148 -1.83 12.95 4.53
C PHE A 148 -2.50 13.89 5.52
N ALA A 149 -1.86 14.23 6.65
CA ALA A 149 -2.40 15.22 7.58
C ALA A 149 -2.51 16.62 6.92
N ARG A 150 -1.68 16.94 5.92
CA ARG A 150 -1.79 18.20 5.17
C ARG A 150 -3.00 18.19 4.22
N VAL A 151 -3.14 17.13 3.41
CA VAL A 151 -4.16 17.08 2.34
C VAL A 151 -5.55 16.66 2.83
N THR A 152 -5.68 16.22 4.08
CA THR A 152 -6.96 15.82 4.67
C THR A 152 -7.56 16.87 5.61
N ASN A 153 -8.88 16.84 5.81
CA ASN A 153 -9.57 17.75 6.74
C ASN A 153 -9.46 17.27 8.21
N LYS A 154 -10.11 17.97 9.15
CA LYS A 154 -10.03 17.65 10.60
C LYS A 154 -10.75 16.36 11.00
N SER A 155 -11.77 15.94 10.24
CA SER A 155 -12.58 14.74 10.52
C SER A 155 -12.11 13.53 9.71
N ALA A 156 -10.89 13.61 9.18
CA ALA A 156 -10.39 12.65 8.23
C ALA A 156 -9.89 11.36 8.89
N ARG A 157 -9.86 10.31 8.06
CA ARG A 157 -9.35 9.00 8.44
C ARG A 157 -8.43 8.41 7.39
N ILE A 158 -7.49 7.59 7.84
CA ILE A 158 -6.69 6.71 6.98
C ILE A 158 -7.16 5.28 7.24
N LEU A 159 -7.48 4.56 6.18
CA LEU A 159 -7.75 3.13 6.20
C LEU A 159 -6.59 2.44 5.50
N ALA A 160 -5.82 1.65 6.23
CA ALA A 160 -4.60 1.06 5.71
C ALA A 160 -4.48 -0.41 6.08
N THR A 161 -3.76 -1.18 5.27
CA THR A 161 -3.26 -2.50 5.67
C THR A 161 -1.74 -2.50 5.72
N THR A 162 -1.21 -3.32 6.63
CA THR A 162 0.22 -3.60 6.70
C THR A 162 0.49 -4.94 7.38
N ARG A 163 1.76 -5.30 7.49
CA ARG A 163 2.24 -6.45 8.25
C ARG A 163 3.02 -5.98 9.47
N ALA A 164 2.97 -6.77 10.54
CA ALA A 164 3.86 -6.59 11.67
C ALA A 164 5.18 -7.35 11.43
N PRO A 165 6.35 -6.79 11.79
CA PRO A 165 7.60 -7.54 11.81
C PRO A 165 7.64 -8.43 13.05
N GLY A 166 8.26 -9.61 12.95
CA GLY A 166 8.48 -10.48 14.11
C GLY A 166 8.44 -11.98 13.83
N MET A 167 8.73 -12.77 14.87
CA MET A 167 8.94 -14.22 14.79
C MET A 167 7.66 -15.08 14.85
N PHE A 168 6.49 -14.44 14.96
CA PHE A 168 5.20 -15.13 15.08
C PHE A 168 4.78 -15.84 13.80
N ASN A 169 5.09 -15.27 12.62
CA ASN A 169 4.79 -15.90 11.34
C ASN A 169 5.95 -16.86 10.98
N PRO A 170 5.69 -18.18 10.84
CA PRO A 170 6.74 -19.16 10.51
C PRO A 170 7.50 -18.84 9.22
N LYS A 171 6.84 -18.28 8.19
CA LYS A 171 7.47 -17.88 6.91
C LYS A 171 8.53 -16.80 7.06
N HIS A 172 8.50 -16.04 8.15
CA HIS A 172 9.38 -14.89 8.37
C HIS A 172 10.21 -15.02 9.66
N ARG A 173 10.02 -16.09 10.44
CA ARG A 173 10.69 -16.28 11.72
C ARG A 173 12.21 -16.30 11.60
N ALA A 174 12.74 -17.11 10.69
CA ALA A 174 14.19 -17.24 10.50
C ALA A 174 14.83 -15.92 10.07
N TYR A 175 14.17 -15.21 9.14
CA TYR A 175 14.58 -13.88 8.68
C TYR A 175 14.74 -12.89 9.84
N TRP A 176 13.68 -12.77 10.65
CA TRP A 176 13.64 -11.85 11.77
C TRP A 176 14.63 -12.23 12.88
N ALA A 177 14.80 -13.53 13.15
CA ALA A 177 15.80 -14.01 14.11
C ALA A 177 17.23 -13.69 13.65
N GLN A 178 17.53 -13.82 12.36
CA GLN A 178 18.86 -13.51 11.82
C GLN A 178 19.16 -12.00 11.87
N ARG A 179 18.18 -11.16 11.52
CA ARG A 179 18.32 -9.70 11.63
C ARG A 179 18.56 -9.24 13.07
N LEU A 180 17.81 -9.80 14.02
CA LEU A 180 17.99 -9.51 15.44
C LEU A 180 19.40 -9.89 15.92
N LYS A 181 19.91 -11.07 15.53
CA LYS A 181 21.28 -11.50 15.85
C LYS A 181 22.35 -10.57 15.30
N ARG A 182 22.06 -9.86 14.19
CA ARG A 182 22.96 -8.88 13.56
C ARG A 182 22.78 -7.45 14.11
N GLY A 183 21.94 -7.25 15.13
CA GLY A 183 21.65 -5.92 15.69
C GLY A 183 20.88 -5.00 14.75
N GLN A 184 20.22 -5.54 13.73
CA GLN A 184 19.45 -4.77 12.75
C GLN A 184 18.04 -4.48 13.26
N ALA A 185 17.54 -3.27 12.99
CA ALA A 185 16.18 -2.89 13.36
C ALA A 185 15.12 -3.70 12.59
N PHE A 186 13.98 -3.93 13.25
CA PHE A 186 12.80 -4.50 12.62
C PHE A 186 12.16 -3.51 11.63
N GLY A 187 11.50 -4.08 10.62
CA GLY A 187 10.53 -3.37 9.79
C GLY A 187 10.95 -3.16 8.35
N VAL A 188 12.22 -2.84 8.05
CA VAL A 188 12.65 -2.70 6.65
C VAL A 188 12.87 -4.08 6.03
N VAL A 189 12.14 -4.36 4.97
CA VAL A 189 12.23 -5.56 4.15
C VAL A 189 12.66 -5.16 2.75
N ARG A 190 13.80 -5.65 2.29
CA ARG A 190 14.28 -5.38 0.93
C ARG A 190 13.79 -6.46 -0.01
N LEU A 191 13.16 -6.04 -1.11
CA LEU A 191 12.59 -6.91 -2.13
C LEU A 191 13.18 -6.57 -3.48
N ARG A 192 13.46 -7.60 -4.28
CA ARG A 192 13.64 -7.50 -5.71
C ARG A 192 12.38 -8.03 -6.38
N LEU A 193 11.70 -7.15 -7.10
CA LEU A 193 10.58 -7.50 -7.96
C LEU A 193 11.15 -7.94 -9.31
N LYS A 194 10.62 -9.02 -9.86
CA LYS A 194 11.01 -9.49 -11.19
C LYS A 194 9.80 -9.97 -11.99
N PHE A 195 9.75 -9.56 -13.25
CA PHE A 195 8.76 -10.00 -14.22
C PHE A 195 9.41 -10.12 -15.60
N GLY A 196 9.57 -11.35 -16.11
CA GLY A 196 10.33 -11.59 -17.33
C GLY A 196 11.77 -11.06 -17.22
N MET A 197 12.12 -10.10 -18.08
CA MET A 197 13.42 -9.41 -18.08
C MET A 197 13.44 -8.12 -17.25
N SER A 198 12.28 -7.68 -16.74
CA SER A 198 12.14 -6.46 -15.94
C SER A 198 12.42 -6.77 -14.48
N GLU A 199 13.23 -5.94 -13.82
CA GLU A 199 13.55 -6.09 -12.40
C GLU A 199 13.73 -4.75 -11.70
N ARG A 200 13.40 -4.71 -10.41
CA ARG A 200 13.55 -3.51 -9.58
C ARG A 200 13.74 -3.87 -8.11
N GLU A 201 14.68 -3.22 -7.46
CA GLU A 201 14.82 -3.30 -6.00
C GLU A 201 14.01 -2.22 -5.32
N ILE A 202 13.26 -2.61 -4.29
CA ILE A 202 12.47 -1.72 -3.45
C ILE A 202 12.67 -2.09 -1.97
N ASP A 203 12.57 -1.10 -1.10
CA ASP A 203 12.44 -1.33 0.33
C ASP A 203 10.95 -1.19 0.70
N TRP A 204 10.44 -2.11 1.52
CA TRP A 204 9.09 -2.07 2.09
C TRP A 204 9.17 -2.03 3.61
N PHE A 205 8.22 -1.36 4.27
CA PHE A 205 8.23 -1.21 5.72
C PHE A 205 7.09 -1.94 6.42
N TRP A 206 7.42 -2.78 7.39
CA TRP A 206 6.47 -3.46 8.28
C TRP A 206 6.54 -2.81 9.66
N ILE A 207 5.39 -2.59 10.28
CA ILE A 207 5.30 -1.94 11.58
C ILE A 207 4.33 -2.69 12.49
N ALA A 208 4.72 -2.88 13.74
CA ALA A 208 3.84 -3.50 14.74
C ALA A 208 2.79 -2.48 15.22
N PRO A 209 1.57 -2.91 15.62
CA PRO A 209 0.51 -2.01 16.05
C PRO A 209 0.93 -0.99 17.13
N ALA A 210 1.66 -1.42 18.16
CA ALA A 210 2.14 -0.52 19.22
C ALA A 210 3.07 0.58 18.69
N ALA A 211 4.02 0.23 17.83
CA ALA A 211 4.94 1.20 17.22
C ALA A 211 4.21 2.15 16.26
N LEU A 212 3.15 1.66 15.58
CA LEU A 212 2.29 2.50 14.75
C LEU A 212 1.50 3.49 15.59
N MET A 213 0.97 3.10 16.76
CA MET A 213 0.26 4.02 17.66
C MET A 213 1.13 5.22 18.03
N GLU A 214 2.39 4.98 18.42
CA GLU A 214 3.35 6.03 18.76
C GLU A 214 3.66 6.94 17.57
N LEU A 215 4.00 6.36 16.42
CA LEU A 215 4.36 7.12 15.22
C LEU A 215 3.17 7.93 14.69
N ALA A 216 1.99 7.33 14.64
CA ALA A 216 0.76 8.00 14.22
C ALA A 216 0.48 9.21 15.13
N TRP A 217 0.62 9.05 16.46
CA TRP A 217 0.42 10.12 17.43
C TRP A 217 1.32 11.34 17.16
N GLN A 218 2.59 11.10 16.84
CA GLN A 218 3.57 12.13 16.49
C GLN A 218 3.28 12.82 15.15
N CYS A 219 2.51 12.17 14.28
CA CYS A 219 2.14 12.65 12.95
C CYS A 219 0.75 13.31 12.88
N GLY A 220 0.08 13.51 14.03
CA GLY A 220 -1.26 14.12 14.07
C GLY A 220 -2.40 13.14 13.81
N TRP A 221 -2.17 11.86 14.09
CA TRP A 221 -3.15 10.79 13.94
C TRP A 221 -3.32 10.02 15.26
N ARG A 222 -4.46 9.38 15.46
CA ARG A 222 -4.67 8.39 16.53
C ARG A 222 -5.14 7.09 15.90
N VAL A 223 -4.68 5.96 16.42
CA VAL A 223 -5.26 4.66 16.07
C VAL A 223 -6.65 4.58 16.72
N ALA A 224 -7.69 4.51 15.89
CA ALA A 224 -9.06 4.40 16.36
C ALA A 224 -9.52 2.93 16.41
N GLU A 225 -9.07 2.12 15.45
CA GLU A 225 -9.41 0.70 15.38
C GLU A 225 -8.30 -0.10 14.68
N ILE A 226 -8.12 -1.36 15.10
CA ILE A 226 -7.23 -2.34 14.47
C ILE A 226 -8.08 -3.58 14.15
N PHE A 227 -7.97 -4.08 12.93
CA PHE A 227 -8.63 -5.29 12.46
C PHE A 227 -7.60 -6.37 12.21
N GLY A 228 -7.77 -7.53 12.84
CA GLY A 228 -6.74 -8.56 12.90
C GLY A 228 -5.65 -8.23 13.92
N ASP A 229 -4.60 -9.05 13.97
CA ASP A 229 -3.52 -8.93 14.97
C ASP A 229 -2.13 -8.78 14.35
N GLY A 230 -2.04 -8.75 13.01
CA GLY A 230 -0.79 -8.65 12.27
C GLY A 230 -0.01 -9.95 12.18
N ARG A 231 -0.51 -11.03 12.80
CA ARG A 231 0.12 -12.35 12.84
C ARG A 231 -0.30 -13.26 11.71
N ALA A 232 -1.53 -13.06 11.22
CA ALA A 232 -2.06 -13.72 10.04
C ALA A 232 -1.34 -13.27 8.75
N GLU A 233 -1.50 -14.03 7.66
CA GLU A 233 -0.80 -13.77 6.39
C GLU A 233 -1.24 -12.48 5.70
N ASP A 234 -2.51 -12.12 5.88
CA ASP A 234 -3.11 -10.86 5.44
C ASP A 234 -2.62 -9.66 6.27
N GLY A 235 -1.97 -9.90 7.41
CA GLY A 235 -1.44 -8.86 8.29
C GLY A 235 -2.53 -8.27 9.19
N TYR A 236 -2.62 -6.93 9.22
CA TYR A 236 -3.69 -6.22 9.91
C TYR A 236 -4.14 -5.00 9.13
N ALA A 237 -5.40 -4.61 9.30
CA ALA A 237 -5.88 -3.31 8.88
C ALA A 237 -5.97 -2.37 10.07
N VAL A 238 -5.90 -1.07 9.80
CA VAL A 238 -5.99 -0.02 10.80
C VAL A 238 -6.86 1.11 10.29
N MET A 239 -7.66 1.67 11.18
CA MET A 239 -8.29 2.97 11.01
C MET A 239 -7.55 4.00 11.87
N LEU A 240 -6.92 4.97 11.23
CA LEU A 240 -6.39 6.16 11.89
C LEU A 240 -7.40 7.29 11.77
N GLU A 241 -7.59 8.06 12.84
CA GLU A 241 -8.35 9.32 12.79
C GLU A 241 -7.44 10.50 13.08
N LYS A 242 -7.69 11.62 12.41
CA LYS A 242 -6.88 12.80 12.58
C LYS A 242 -7.10 13.45 13.96
N ARG A 243 -6.05 13.99 14.53
CA ARG A 243 -6.04 14.76 15.78
C ARG A 243 -6.03 16.26 15.56
#